data_AF-A0A1S8WIE8-F1
#
_entry.id   AF-A0A1S8WIE8-F1
#
_cell.length_a   1.000
_cell.length_b   1.000
_cell.length_c   1.000
_cell.angle_alpha   90.00
_cell.angle_beta   90.00
_cell.angle_gamma   90.00
#
_symmetry.space_group_name_H-M   'P 1'
#
loop_
_entity.id
_entity.type
_entity.pdbx_description
1 polymer ?
#
loop_
_entity_poly.entity_id
_entity_poly.type
_entity_poly.pdbx_seq_one_letter_code
_entity_poly.pdbx_strand_id
1 'polypeptide(L)'
;MVHMTGWPKGSSEKFLQSTPVAKTITLYPLKSYSFGTKDPNYERDRSVPARFQRLQEDFDKYGMRRSVEGVLLVHEHNLPHVLLLQLGTFFKLPGGELNPGEEELEGLKRLLSEMLGRTDGVPVGWVPEDCIGNWWRPNFEPPRYPYIPAHVTKPKEHTRLFLMQLPEKTLFAVPSNYKLVAAPLFELFDNARAYGPIISSLPQVLS
;
A
#
# COMPACT_ATOMS: atom_id res chain seq x y z
N MET A 1 -56.26 -7.85 23.07
CA MET A 1 -56.03 -7.85 21.61
C MET A 1 -55.10 -6.68 21.32
N VAL A 2 -53.79 -6.94 21.21
CA VAL A 2 -52.78 -5.90 20.93
C VAL A 2 -51.93 -6.44 19.78
N HIS A 3 -52.07 -5.83 18.62
CA HIS A 3 -51.37 -6.21 17.39
C HIS A 3 -49.88 -5.84 17.50
N MET A 4 -49.00 -6.82 17.30
CA MET A 4 -47.59 -6.60 16.99
C MET A 4 -47.48 -6.06 15.55
N THR A 5 -46.92 -4.88 15.39
CA THR A 5 -46.54 -4.34 14.08
C THR A 5 -45.18 -4.91 13.67
N GLY A 6 -45.18 -5.71 12.61
CA GLY A 6 -43.98 -6.33 12.05
C GLY A 6 -43.06 -5.34 11.34
N TRP A 7 -41.81 -5.77 11.12
CA TRP A 7 -40.79 -5.07 10.33
C TRP A 7 -41.25 -4.72 8.91
N PRO A 8 -40.77 -3.61 8.32
CA PRO A 8 -41.12 -3.23 6.96
C PRO A 8 -40.50 -4.22 5.96
N LYS A 9 -41.34 -4.87 5.15
CA LYS A 9 -40.92 -5.64 3.98
C LYS A 9 -40.54 -4.66 2.87
N GLY A 10 -39.24 -4.35 2.78
CA GLY A 10 -38.67 -3.68 1.62
C GLY A 10 -38.74 -4.59 0.40
N SER A 11 -39.15 -4.01 -0.74
CA SER A 11 -39.17 -4.64 -2.06
C SER A 11 -37.83 -5.29 -2.38
N SER A 12 -37.88 -6.56 -2.80
CA SER A 12 -36.76 -7.30 -3.35
C SER A 12 -36.37 -6.72 -4.71
N GLU A 13 -35.72 -5.55 -4.71
CA GLU A 13 -34.80 -5.22 -5.79
C GLU A 13 -33.69 -6.25 -5.72
N LYS A 14 -33.59 -7.05 -6.77
CA LYS A 14 -32.52 -8.01 -6.94
C LYS A 14 -31.21 -7.22 -6.87
N PHE A 15 -30.52 -7.30 -5.74
CA PHE A 15 -29.08 -7.12 -5.70
C PHE A 15 -28.54 -8.15 -6.68
N LEU A 16 -28.37 -7.74 -7.94
CA LEU A 16 -27.44 -8.37 -8.85
C LEU A 16 -26.07 -8.18 -8.19
N GLN A 17 -25.74 -9.07 -7.26
CA GLN A 17 -24.36 -9.30 -6.89
C GLN A 17 -23.67 -9.66 -8.19
N SER A 18 -22.97 -8.70 -8.78
CA SER A 18 -21.93 -9.00 -9.74
C SER A 18 -21.01 -9.98 -9.02
N THR A 19 -21.02 -11.24 -9.45
CA THR A 19 -20.04 -12.22 -8.99
C THR A 19 -18.68 -11.53 -9.10
N PRO A 20 -17.87 -11.46 -8.03
CA PRO A 20 -16.54 -10.88 -8.15
C PRO A 20 -15.81 -11.68 -9.22
N VAL A 21 -15.61 -11.06 -10.38
CA VAL A 21 -14.86 -11.68 -11.47
C VAL A 21 -13.42 -11.72 -10.98
N ALA A 22 -12.87 -12.92 -10.87
CA ALA A 22 -11.46 -13.09 -10.55
C ALA A 22 -10.64 -12.25 -11.55
N LYS A 23 -9.96 -11.22 -11.03
CA LYS A 23 -9.19 -10.33 -11.86
C LYS A 23 -7.90 -11.02 -12.26
N THR A 24 -7.64 -11.08 -13.56
CA THR A 24 -6.40 -11.66 -14.08
C THR A 24 -5.32 -10.59 -14.05
N ILE A 25 -4.19 -10.89 -13.40
CA ILE A 25 -3.01 -10.02 -13.31
C ILE A 25 -1.84 -10.73 -13.99
N THR A 26 -1.13 -10.03 -14.86
CA THR A 26 0.02 -10.61 -15.56
C THR A 26 1.29 -10.38 -14.75
N LEU A 27 1.97 -11.44 -14.34
CA LEU A 27 3.28 -11.33 -13.70
C LEU A 27 4.37 -11.64 -14.72
N TYR A 28 5.49 -10.95 -14.61
CA TYR A 28 6.68 -11.23 -15.41
C TYR A 28 7.83 -11.73 -14.54
N PRO A 29 8.79 -12.48 -15.12
CA PRO A 29 9.92 -13.00 -14.38
C PRO A 29 10.74 -11.89 -13.72
N LEU A 30 11.25 -12.12 -12.50
CA LEU A 30 12.15 -11.17 -11.81
C LEU A 30 13.32 -10.72 -12.71
N LYS A 31 13.89 -11.65 -13.48
CA LYS A 31 14.98 -11.40 -14.44
C LYS A 31 14.62 -10.45 -15.61
N SER A 32 13.34 -10.14 -15.82
CA SER A 32 12.91 -9.15 -16.82
C SER A 32 13.09 -7.71 -16.35
N TYR A 33 13.39 -7.51 -15.07
CA TYR A 33 13.59 -6.21 -14.45
C TYR A 33 15.07 -5.99 -14.14
N SER A 34 15.55 -4.80 -14.48
CA SER A 34 16.90 -4.37 -14.16
C SER A 34 16.88 -3.39 -12.98
N PHE A 35 17.95 -3.38 -12.20
CA PHE A 35 18.09 -2.52 -11.03
C PHE A 35 19.33 -1.65 -11.17
N GLY A 36 19.12 -0.35 -11.34
CA GLY A 36 20.16 0.67 -11.25
C GLY A 36 20.16 1.31 -9.86
N THR A 37 21.20 2.11 -9.59
CA THR A 37 21.34 2.86 -8.34
C THR A 37 21.20 4.35 -8.61
N LYS A 38 20.59 5.08 -7.68
CA LYS A 38 20.56 6.56 -7.67
C LYS A 38 20.92 7.12 -6.29
N ASP A 39 20.90 8.43 -6.17
CA ASP A 39 21.17 9.15 -4.93
C ASP A 39 20.31 8.64 -3.76
N PRO A 40 20.84 8.65 -2.53
CA PRO A 40 20.12 8.13 -1.36
C PRO A 40 18.86 8.96 -1.08
N ASN A 41 17.81 8.27 -0.65
CA ASN A 41 16.54 8.88 -0.26
C ASN A 41 16.39 8.80 1.26
N TYR A 42 16.48 9.94 1.95
CA TYR A 42 16.39 9.99 3.40
C TYR A 42 14.95 10.19 3.86
N GLU A 43 14.56 9.44 4.89
CA GLU A 43 13.28 9.66 5.58
C GLU A 43 13.20 11.09 6.11
N ARG A 44 12.02 11.70 6.00
CA ARG A 44 11.78 13.09 6.42
C ARG A 44 12.00 13.27 7.92
N ASP A 45 11.62 12.27 8.71
CA ASP A 45 11.68 12.32 10.18
C ASP A 45 12.94 11.62 10.69
N ARG A 46 13.71 12.32 11.54
CA ARG A 46 14.95 11.79 12.13
C ARG A 46 14.72 10.67 13.15
N SER A 47 13.50 10.53 13.66
CA SER A 47 13.17 9.57 14.70
C SER A 47 11.67 9.26 14.71
N VAL A 48 11.31 8.14 15.34
CA VAL A 48 9.90 7.74 15.54
C VAL A 48 9.09 8.80 16.31
N PRO A 49 9.60 9.40 17.42
CA PRO A 49 8.90 10.50 18.09
C PRO A 49 8.67 11.71 17.19
N ALA A 50 9.67 12.13 16.40
CA ALA A 50 9.53 13.26 15.49
C ALA A 50 8.43 13.01 14.43
N ARG A 51 8.33 11.77 13.94
CA ARG A 51 7.26 11.36 13.01
C ARG A 51 5.86 11.53 13.62
N PHE A 52 5.67 11.12 14.87
CA PHE A 52 4.37 11.24 15.54
C PHE A 52 4.05 12.69 15.93
N GLN A 53 5.05 13.48 16.30
CA GLN A 53 4.89 14.92 16.51
C GLN A 53 4.41 15.61 15.22
N ARG A 54 5.08 15.35 14.08
CA ARG A 54 4.67 15.88 12.79
C ARG A 54 3.27 15.42 12.39
N LEU A 55 2.93 14.15 12.65
CA LEU A 55 1.58 13.64 12.41
C LEU A 55 0.52 14.40 13.23
N GLN A 56 0.83 14.76 14.47
CA GLN A 56 -0.06 15.57 15.31
C GLN A 56 -0.22 16.99 14.77
N GLU A 57 0.90 17.66 14.46
CA GLU A 57 0.91 19.01 13.89
C GLU A 57 0.17 19.10 12.53
N ASP A 58 0.35 18.10 11.66
CA ASP A 58 -0.36 18.01 10.39
C ASP A 58 -1.85 17.75 10.60
N PHE A 59 -2.20 16.92 11.60
CA PHE A 59 -3.59 16.59 11.91
C PHE A 59 -4.39 17.80 12.35
N ASP A 60 -3.79 18.67 13.17
CA ASP A 60 -4.44 19.89 13.64
C ASP A 60 -4.67 20.90 12.49
N LYS A 61 -3.83 20.86 11.45
CA LYS A 61 -3.89 21.79 10.31
C LYS A 61 -4.77 21.28 9.17
N TYR A 62 -4.65 20.00 8.83
CA TYR A 62 -5.20 19.42 7.60
C TYR A 62 -6.16 18.25 7.85
N GLY A 63 -6.28 17.78 9.10
CA GLY A 63 -7.05 16.60 9.45
C GLY A 63 -6.31 15.29 9.20
N MET A 64 -7.04 14.20 8.96
CA MET A 64 -6.47 12.86 8.81
C MET A 64 -5.40 12.80 7.71
N ARG A 65 -4.21 12.28 8.04
CA ARG A 65 -3.17 12.01 7.04
C ARG A 65 -3.65 10.93 6.06
N ARG A 66 -3.42 11.17 4.77
CA ARG A 66 -3.68 10.21 3.70
C ARG A 66 -2.35 9.67 3.19
N SER A 67 -2.21 8.35 3.18
CA SER A 67 -1.01 7.65 2.71
C SER A 67 -1.40 6.60 1.67
N VAL A 68 -0.53 6.39 0.69
CA VAL A 68 -0.72 5.38 -0.36
C VAL A 68 0.53 4.52 -0.51
N GLU A 69 0.34 3.22 -0.65
CA GLU A 69 1.43 2.25 -0.86
C GLU A 69 1.14 1.38 -2.10
N GLY A 70 2.17 1.16 -2.91
CA GLY A 70 2.09 0.35 -4.13
C GLY A 70 2.60 -1.06 -3.88
N VAL A 71 1.79 -2.06 -4.22
CA VAL A 71 2.20 -3.46 -4.26
C VAL A 71 2.61 -3.80 -5.68
N LEU A 72 3.89 -4.10 -5.86
CA LEU A 72 4.49 -4.46 -7.14
C LEU A 72 4.81 -5.95 -7.12
N LEU A 73 4.29 -6.69 -8.09
CA LEU A 73 4.45 -8.14 -8.17
C LEU A 73 5.33 -8.55 -9.34
N VAL A 74 6.18 -9.53 -9.09
CA VAL A 74 6.95 -10.27 -10.08
C VAL A 74 6.80 -11.77 -9.80
N HIS A 75 7.34 -12.63 -10.65
CA HIS A 75 7.46 -14.03 -10.31
C HIS A 75 8.87 -14.57 -10.50
N GLU A 76 9.21 -15.58 -9.71
CA GLU A 76 10.39 -16.40 -9.91
C GLU A 76 9.96 -17.85 -9.73
N HIS A 77 10.31 -18.73 -10.67
CA HIS A 77 9.86 -20.12 -10.70
C HIS A 77 8.33 -20.30 -10.55
N ASN A 78 7.54 -19.41 -11.16
CA ASN A 78 6.08 -19.35 -11.08
C ASN A 78 5.51 -19.10 -9.67
N LEU A 79 6.34 -18.59 -8.75
CA LEU A 79 5.91 -18.14 -7.43
C LEU A 79 5.81 -16.60 -7.41
N PRO A 80 4.69 -16.02 -6.99
CA PRO A 80 4.57 -14.57 -6.84
C PRO A 80 5.50 -14.03 -5.74
N HIS A 81 6.17 -12.93 -6.05
CA HIS A 81 7.02 -12.19 -5.12
C HIS A 81 6.57 -10.73 -5.08
N VAL A 82 6.57 -10.14 -3.89
CA VAL A 82 6.33 -8.72 -3.66
C VAL A 82 7.66 -7.99 -3.65
N LEU A 83 7.79 -6.91 -4.42
CA LEU A 83 8.97 -6.05 -4.35
C LEU A 83 8.90 -5.14 -3.10
N LEU A 84 9.92 -5.21 -2.26
CA LEU A 84 10.04 -4.45 -1.01
C LEU A 84 11.34 -3.64 -0.97
N LEU A 85 11.26 -2.44 -0.40
CA LEU A 85 12.44 -1.63 -0.08
C LEU A 85 12.95 -2.02 1.32
N GLN A 86 14.19 -2.49 1.39
CA GLN A 86 14.87 -2.86 2.63
C GLN A 86 15.82 -1.76 3.08
N LEU A 87 15.72 -1.36 4.36
CA LEU A 87 16.62 -0.45 5.05
C LEU A 87 17.09 -1.11 6.36
N GLY A 88 18.30 -1.66 6.35
CA GLY A 88 18.78 -2.47 7.47
C GLY A 88 17.89 -3.71 7.68
N THR A 89 17.24 -3.78 8.84
CA THR A 89 16.28 -4.85 9.20
C THR A 89 14.83 -4.51 8.89
N PHE A 90 14.55 -3.31 8.36
CA PHE A 90 13.20 -2.84 8.10
C PHE A 90 12.83 -3.01 6.63
N PHE A 91 11.59 -3.40 6.39
CA PHE A 91 11.01 -3.52 5.05
C PHE A 91 9.85 -2.54 4.89
N LYS A 92 9.73 -1.93 3.72
CA LYS A 92 8.62 -1.06 3.36
C LYS A 92 8.14 -1.31 1.94
N LEU A 93 6.86 -1.06 1.71
CA LEU A 93 6.33 -0.91 0.36
C LEU A 93 6.72 0.46 -0.19
N PRO A 94 6.94 0.59 -1.51
CA PRO A 94 7.13 1.88 -2.13
C PRO A 94 5.81 2.68 -2.07
N GLY A 95 5.86 3.85 -1.47
CA GLY A 95 4.68 4.67 -1.18
C GLY A 95 5.00 5.79 -0.20
N GLY A 96 3.98 6.51 0.23
CA GLY A 96 4.17 7.65 1.11
C GLY A 96 2.93 8.49 1.31
N GLU A 97 3.17 9.70 1.79
CA GLU A 97 2.15 10.66 2.19
C GLU A 97 1.66 11.45 0.96
N LEU A 98 0.35 11.62 0.86
CA LEU A 98 -0.26 12.48 -0.15
C LEU A 98 -0.21 13.94 0.29
N ASN A 99 -0.09 14.85 -0.68
CA ASN A 99 -0.27 16.26 -0.45
C ASN A 99 -1.77 16.58 -0.18
N PRO A 100 -2.09 17.68 0.52
CA PRO A 100 -3.48 18.10 0.70
C PRO A 100 -4.21 18.25 -0.64
N GLY A 101 -5.36 17.58 -0.79
CA GLY A 101 -6.15 17.60 -2.02
C GLY A 101 -5.60 16.76 -3.17
N GLU A 102 -4.47 16.08 -3.00
CA GLU A 102 -3.91 15.20 -4.03
C GLU A 102 -4.78 13.95 -4.24
N GLU A 103 -4.94 13.57 -5.51
CA GLU A 103 -5.59 12.33 -5.92
C GLU A 103 -4.68 11.13 -5.62
N GLU A 104 -5.26 10.00 -5.24
CA GLU A 104 -4.52 8.89 -4.65
C GLU A 104 -3.64 8.16 -5.65
N LEU A 105 -4.16 7.89 -6.84
CA LEU A 105 -3.42 7.18 -7.89
C LEU A 105 -2.35 8.07 -8.49
N GLU A 106 -2.64 9.35 -8.73
CA GLU A 106 -1.64 10.32 -9.22
C GLU A 106 -0.54 10.56 -8.17
N GLY A 107 -0.91 10.70 -6.89
CA GLY A 107 0.06 10.79 -5.81
C GLY A 107 0.90 9.52 -5.68
N LEU A 108 0.30 8.32 -5.82
CA LEU A 108 1.04 7.07 -5.82
C LEU A 108 2.02 6.99 -6.99
N LYS A 109 1.60 7.34 -8.22
CA LYS A 109 2.50 7.37 -9.39
C LYS A 109 3.68 8.32 -9.18
N ARG A 110 3.42 9.51 -8.60
CA ARG A 110 4.47 10.47 -8.22
C ARG A 110 5.45 9.83 -7.23
N LEU A 111 4.94 9.27 -6.13
CA LEU A 111 5.75 8.63 -5.09
C LEU A 111 6.57 7.45 -5.62
N LEU A 112 5.98 6.57 -6.44
CA LEU A 112 6.69 5.46 -7.08
C LEU A 112 7.79 5.96 -8.02
N SER A 113 7.55 7.05 -8.75
CA SER A 113 8.55 7.68 -9.61
C SER A 113 9.68 8.31 -8.80
N GLU A 114 9.37 8.98 -7.70
CA GLU A 114 10.36 9.52 -6.77
C GLU A 114 11.24 8.40 -6.16
N MET A 115 10.64 7.30 -5.74
CA MET A 115 11.36 6.18 -5.11
C MET A 115 12.09 5.28 -6.10
N LEU A 116 11.48 4.88 -7.20
CA LEU A 116 11.98 3.84 -8.11
C LEU A 116 12.14 4.30 -9.56
N GLY A 117 11.70 5.50 -9.89
CA GLY A 117 11.78 6.06 -11.24
C GLY A 117 13.22 6.32 -11.68
N ARG A 118 13.43 6.19 -13.00
CA ARG A 118 14.71 6.30 -13.68
C ARG A 118 15.23 7.74 -13.67
N THR A 119 16.55 7.91 -13.70
CA THR A 119 17.22 9.21 -13.72
C THR A 119 17.40 9.79 -15.12
N ASP A 120 17.18 9.00 -16.17
CA ASP A 120 17.29 9.42 -17.57
C ASP A 120 16.01 10.04 -18.14
N GLY A 121 15.02 10.31 -17.28
CA GLY A 121 13.76 10.94 -17.65
C GLY A 121 12.75 10.02 -18.34
N VAL A 122 13.08 8.74 -18.57
CA VAL A 122 12.14 7.78 -19.15
C VAL A 122 11.13 7.34 -18.08
N PRO A 123 9.82 7.55 -18.29
CA PRO A 123 8.81 7.10 -17.34
C PRO A 123 8.73 5.58 -17.29
N VAL A 124 8.52 5.02 -16.09
CA VAL A 124 8.35 3.56 -15.89
C VAL A 124 7.00 3.06 -16.42
N GLY A 125 5.99 3.93 -16.55
CA GLY A 125 4.66 3.56 -17.02
C GLY A 125 3.83 2.83 -15.97
N TRP A 126 3.67 3.41 -14.78
CA TRP A 126 2.91 2.84 -13.67
C TRP A 126 1.42 2.67 -14.03
N VAL A 127 0.94 1.43 -14.08
CA VAL A 127 -0.47 1.12 -14.36
C VAL A 127 -1.16 0.74 -13.06
N PRO A 128 -2.06 1.58 -12.52
CA PRO A 128 -2.83 1.24 -11.33
C PRO A 128 -3.90 0.20 -11.67
N GLU A 129 -4.04 -0.79 -10.80
CA GLU A 129 -5.13 -1.76 -10.84
C GLU A 129 -6.17 -1.40 -9.77
N ASP A 130 -6.35 -2.23 -8.74
CA ASP A 130 -7.35 -2.01 -7.70
C ASP A 130 -6.74 -1.59 -6.37
N CYS A 131 -7.57 -0.94 -5.56
CA CYS A 131 -7.34 -0.80 -4.12
C CYS A 131 -7.53 -2.17 -3.47
N ILE A 132 -6.44 -2.78 -3.00
CA ILE A 132 -6.44 -4.13 -2.41
C ILE A 132 -6.56 -4.12 -0.88
N GLY A 133 -6.41 -2.97 -0.24
CA GLY A 133 -6.71 -2.88 1.19
C GLY A 133 -6.58 -1.50 1.80
N ASN A 134 -7.04 -1.39 3.04
CA ASN A 134 -7.12 -0.14 3.78
C ASN A 134 -6.70 -0.39 5.23
N TRP A 135 -5.84 0.50 5.76
CA TRP A 135 -5.40 0.46 7.14
C TRP A 135 -5.60 1.82 7.79
N TRP A 136 -6.08 1.79 9.04
CA TRP A 136 -6.36 2.99 9.82
C TRP A 136 -5.51 3.02 11.08
N ARG A 137 -4.94 4.19 11.34
CA ARG A 137 -4.25 4.50 12.59
C ARG A 137 -5.20 5.32 13.49
N PRO A 138 -5.67 4.80 14.63
CA PRO A 138 -6.63 5.52 15.47
C PRO A 138 -5.99 6.65 16.29
N ASN A 139 -4.73 6.49 16.70
CA ASN A 139 -4.01 7.35 17.64
C ASN A 139 -2.64 7.80 17.08
N PHE A 140 -1.96 8.73 17.74
CA PHE A 140 -0.58 9.14 17.40
C PHE A 140 0.45 8.12 17.89
N GLU A 141 0.21 6.84 17.59
CA GLU A 141 0.96 5.69 18.10
C GLU A 141 1.13 4.63 17.00
N PRO A 142 2.09 3.69 17.11
CA PRO A 142 2.40 2.71 16.07
C PRO A 142 1.28 1.80 15.54
N PRO A 143 0.29 1.33 16.33
CA PRO A 143 -0.72 0.38 15.85
C PRO A 143 -1.55 0.87 14.65
N ARG A 144 -1.82 -0.05 13.72
CA ARG A 144 -2.70 0.13 12.55
C ARG A 144 -3.65 -1.06 12.44
N TYR A 145 -4.87 -0.81 11.99
CA TYR A 145 -5.92 -1.84 11.90
C TYR A 145 -6.53 -1.87 10.49
N PRO A 146 -6.91 -3.05 9.96
CA PRO A 146 -7.55 -3.17 8.66
C PRO A 146 -9.05 -2.81 8.67
N TYR A 147 -9.48 -2.04 9.68
CA TYR A 147 -10.81 -1.49 9.87
C TYR A 147 -10.71 -0.25 10.76
N ILE A 148 -11.74 0.58 10.79
CA ILE A 148 -11.84 1.69 11.76
C ILE A 148 -12.31 1.09 13.09
N PRO A 149 -11.51 1.15 14.19
CA PRO A 149 -11.90 0.57 15.46
C PRO A 149 -13.17 1.20 16.05
N ALA A 150 -13.88 0.46 16.88
CA ALA A 150 -15.11 0.94 17.52
C ALA A 150 -14.88 2.27 18.27
N HIS A 151 -15.85 3.18 18.17
CA HIS A 151 -15.83 4.52 18.78
C HIS A 151 -14.76 5.49 18.25
N VAL A 152 -13.93 5.09 17.27
CA VAL A 152 -12.98 5.97 16.61
C VAL A 152 -13.68 6.73 15.48
N THR A 153 -14.01 8.00 15.72
CA THR A 153 -14.64 8.87 14.70
C THR A 153 -13.63 9.72 13.92
N LYS A 154 -12.40 9.87 14.44
CA LYS A 154 -11.33 10.70 13.86
C LYS A 154 -9.99 9.96 13.86
N PRO A 155 -9.79 8.98 12.96
CA PRO A 155 -8.49 8.34 12.78
C PRO A 155 -7.42 9.36 12.35
N LYS A 156 -6.16 9.11 12.72
CA LYS A 156 -5.02 10.01 12.47
C LYS A 156 -4.38 9.79 11.11
N GLU A 157 -4.43 8.56 10.61
CA GLU A 157 -3.91 8.20 9.30
C GLU A 157 -4.79 7.13 8.65
N HIS A 158 -5.03 7.26 7.35
CA HIS A 158 -5.59 6.23 6.49
C HIS A 158 -4.57 5.90 5.41
N THR A 159 -4.14 4.64 5.38
CA THR A 159 -3.22 4.09 4.38
C THR A 159 -4.00 3.20 3.42
N ARG A 160 -3.94 3.50 2.12
CA ARG A 160 -4.52 2.67 1.07
C ARG A 160 -3.43 1.91 0.32
N LEU A 161 -3.68 0.63 0.06
CA LEU A 161 -2.80 -0.20 -0.76
C LEU A 161 -3.40 -0.41 -2.14
N PHE A 162 -2.58 -0.20 -3.16
CA PHE A 162 -2.95 -0.39 -4.55
C PHE A 162 -2.04 -1.43 -5.19
N LEU A 163 -2.64 -2.36 -5.94
CA LEU A 163 -1.88 -3.21 -6.84
C LEU A 163 -1.46 -2.39 -8.05
N MET A 164 -0.18 -2.47 -8.40
CA MET A 164 0.41 -1.71 -9.50
C MET A 164 0.99 -2.69 -10.52
N GLN A 165 0.35 -2.78 -11.68
CA GLN A 165 0.76 -3.65 -12.77
C GLN A 165 2.06 -3.14 -13.38
N LEU A 166 3.07 -4.01 -13.41
CA LEU A 166 4.36 -3.73 -14.03
C LEU A 166 4.32 -4.02 -15.53
N PRO A 167 5.05 -3.27 -16.36
CA PRO A 167 5.30 -3.65 -17.74
C PRO A 167 6.17 -4.91 -17.81
N GLU A 168 6.24 -5.54 -18.99
CA GLU A 168 7.03 -6.76 -19.21
C GLU A 168 8.51 -6.56 -18.84
N LYS A 169 9.07 -5.38 -19.14
CA LYS A 169 10.45 -5.01 -18.85
C LYS A 169 10.51 -3.58 -18.38
N THR A 170 11.28 -3.33 -17.32
CA THR A 170 11.63 -1.97 -16.92
C THR A 170 12.94 -1.94 -16.14
N LEU A 171 13.47 -0.73 -15.95
CA LEU A 171 14.60 -0.45 -15.08
C LEU A 171 14.09 0.34 -13.88
N PHE A 172 14.37 -0.15 -12.68
CA PHE A 172 14.17 0.63 -11.46
C PHE A 172 15.48 1.29 -11.06
N ALA A 173 15.46 2.57 -10.73
CA ALA A 173 16.61 3.23 -10.10
C ALA A 173 16.35 3.31 -8.58
N VAL A 174 17.04 2.45 -7.84
CA VAL A 174 16.88 2.28 -6.40
C VAL A 174 17.82 3.25 -5.66
N PRO A 175 17.33 4.00 -4.65
CA PRO A 175 18.21 4.87 -3.87
C PRO A 175 19.28 4.05 -3.16
N SER A 176 20.53 4.51 -3.16
CA SER A 176 21.70 3.74 -2.70
C SER A 176 21.67 3.28 -1.23
N ASN A 177 20.85 3.92 -0.39
CA ASN A 177 20.63 3.52 1.00
C ASN A 177 19.55 2.44 1.17
N TYR A 178 18.84 2.07 0.11
CA TYR A 178 17.87 0.97 0.10
C TYR A 178 18.39 -0.20 -0.74
N LYS A 179 17.90 -1.40 -0.41
CA LYS A 179 17.94 -2.55 -1.31
C LYS A 179 16.53 -2.87 -1.76
N LEU A 180 16.34 -3.11 -3.06
CA LEU A 180 15.07 -3.62 -3.56
C LEU A 180 15.15 -5.14 -3.57
N VAL A 181 14.27 -5.80 -2.81
CA VAL A 181 14.24 -7.26 -2.68
C VAL A 181 12.90 -7.80 -3.19
N ALA A 182 12.89 -9.02 -3.71
CA ALA A 182 11.69 -9.73 -4.09
C ALA A 182 11.39 -10.77 -3.00
N ALA A 183 10.34 -10.57 -2.22
CA ALA A 183 9.97 -11.48 -1.13
C ALA A 183 8.80 -12.40 -1.57
N PRO A 184 8.98 -13.72 -1.57
CA PRO A 184 7.91 -14.65 -1.93
C PRO A 184 6.78 -14.62 -0.89
N LEU A 185 5.55 -14.86 -1.34
CA LEU A 185 4.37 -14.79 -0.45
C LEU A 185 4.48 -15.69 0.79
N PHE A 186 5.09 -16.87 0.68
CA PHE A 186 5.26 -17.78 1.81
C PHE A 186 6.20 -17.26 2.90
N GLU A 187 7.12 -16.35 2.57
CA GLU A 187 8.01 -15.71 3.55
C GLU A 187 7.30 -14.59 4.32
N LEU A 188 6.35 -13.92 3.64
CA LEU A 188 5.57 -12.83 4.21
C LEU A 188 4.47 -13.34 5.14
N PHE A 189 3.82 -14.45 4.76
CA PHE A 189 2.65 -14.97 5.45
C PHE A 189 2.92 -15.20 6.94
N ASP A 190 2.07 -14.59 7.78
CA ASP A 190 2.11 -14.72 9.25
C ASP A 190 3.46 -14.32 9.90
N ASN A 191 4.26 -13.51 9.20
CA ASN A 191 5.58 -13.06 9.65
C ASN A 191 5.59 -11.57 10.02
N ALA A 192 4.61 -11.14 10.82
CA ALA A 192 4.48 -9.75 11.25
C ALA A 192 5.67 -9.26 12.09
N ARG A 193 6.44 -10.18 12.69
CA ARG A 193 7.66 -9.84 13.45
C ARG A 193 8.75 -9.24 12.55
N ALA A 194 8.94 -9.78 11.34
CA ALA A 194 9.93 -9.28 10.38
C ALA A 194 9.36 -8.20 9.47
N TYR A 195 8.13 -8.39 8.98
CA TYR A 195 7.55 -7.59 7.91
C TYR A 195 6.49 -6.56 8.38
N GLY A 196 6.11 -6.59 9.65
CA GLY A 196 5.01 -5.78 10.17
C GLY A 196 3.63 -6.29 9.70
N PRO A 197 2.54 -5.75 10.28
CA PRO A 197 1.20 -6.30 10.11
C PRO A 197 0.61 -6.09 8.71
N ILE A 198 1.07 -5.08 7.96
CA ILE A 198 0.55 -4.80 6.60
C ILE A 198 1.17 -5.80 5.62
N ILE A 199 2.49 -5.83 5.49
CA ILE A 199 3.20 -6.65 4.50
C ILE A 199 2.95 -8.14 4.77
N SER A 200 2.93 -8.58 6.02
CA SER A 200 2.67 -9.99 6.36
C SER A 200 1.25 -10.49 6.06
N SER A 201 0.33 -9.58 5.79
CA SER A 201 -1.05 -9.89 5.39
C SER A 201 -1.27 -9.90 3.86
N LEU A 202 -0.27 -9.48 3.08
CA LEU A 202 -0.38 -9.43 1.62
C LEU A 202 -0.74 -10.77 0.97
N PRO A 203 -0.25 -11.94 1.45
CA PRO A 203 -0.66 -13.21 0.88
C PRO A 203 -2.18 -13.46 0.95
N GLN A 204 -2.85 -13.02 2.02
CA GLN A 204 -4.32 -13.11 2.15
C GLN A 204 -5.03 -12.06 1.28
N VAL A 205 -4.43 -10.89 1.10
CA VAL A 205 -4.99 -9.82 0.27
C VAL A 205 -4.93 -10.14 -1.23
N LEU A 206 -3.93 -10.93 -1.64
CA LEU A 206 -3.65 -11.29 -3.04
C LEU A 206 -4.24 -12.65 -3.45
N SER A 207 -4.99 -13.33 -2.58
CA SER A 207 -5.49 -14.71 -2.80
C SER A 207 -6.69 -14.79 -3.74
#